data_AF-H3G6S0-F1
#
_entry.id   AF-H3G6S0-F1
#
_cell.length_a   1.000
_cell.length_b   1.000
_cell.length_c   1.000
_cell.angle_alpha   90.00
_cell.angle_beta   90.00
_cell.angle_gamma   90.00
#
_symmetry.space_group_name_H-M   'P 1'
#
loop_
_entity.id
_entity.type
_entity.pdbx_description
1 polymer ?
#
loop_
_entity_poly.entity_id
_entity_poly.type
_entity_poly.pdbx_seq_one_letter_code
_entity_poly.pdbx_strand_id
1 'polypeptide(L)' 'NVPEMKQRKKFSKIRLEVGETRGVQFTLTADDWGVYHPHIGKRLKKTAEDSEFWVAIEPETDCDVY' A
#
# COMPACT_ATOMS: atom_id res chain seq x y z
N ASN A 1 -3.80 14.31 -12.65
CA ASN A 1 -4.53 14.75 -11.44
C ASN A 1 -4.51 13.58 -10.47
N VAL A 2 -3.82 13.68 -9.33
CA VAL A 2 -3.72 12.58 -8.36
C VAL A 2 -4.89 12.72 -7.38
N PRO A 3 -5.70 11.69 -7.12
CA PRO A 3 -6.85 11.81 -6.23
C PRO A 3 -6.42 12.20 -4.81
N GLU A 4 -7.23 13.05 -4.18
CA GLU A 4 -6.95 13.76 -2.91
C GLU A 4 -6.75 12.81 -1.70
N MET A 5 -7.15 11.53 -1.82
CA MET A 5 -6.86 10.49 -0.84
C MET A 5 -6.05 9.34 -1.44
N LYS A 6 -4.79 9.22 -1.00
CA LYS A 6 -3.96 8.01 -1.16
C LYS A 6 -4.10 7.15 0.09
N GLN A 7 -4.24 5.83 -0.08
CA GLN A 7 -4.25 4.88 1.04
C GLN A 7 -2.96 4.06 1.04
N ARG A 8 -2.25 4.02 2.17
CA ARG A 8 -1.07 3.15 2.33
C ARG A 8 -1.51 1.68 2.42
N LYS A 9 -1.10 0.86 1.45
CA LYS A 9 -1.47 -0.56 1.39
C LYS A 9 -0.43 -1.50 1.98
N LYS A 10 0.86 -1.24 1.72
CA LYS A 10 1.99 -2.01 2.24
C LYS A 10 3.07 -1.04 2.71
N PHE A 11 3.88 -1.50 3.65
CA PHE A 11 5.13 -0.83 4.03
C PHE A 11 6.13 -1.90 4.49
N SER A 12 7.42 -1.60 4.38
CA SER A 12 8.50 -2.42 4.92
C SER A 12 9.51 -1.51 5.58
N LYS A 13 9.87 -1.79 6.84
CA LYS A 13 10.96 -1.09 7.51
C LYS A 13 12.23 -1.90 7.31
N ILE A 14 13.21 -1.29 6.65
CA ILE A 14 14.52 -1.88 6.42
C ILE A 14 15.59 -1.06 7.14
N ARG A 15 16.70 -1.70 7.48
CA ARG A 15 17.95 -1.04 7.87
C ARG A 15 18.94 -1.24 6.75
N LEU A 16 19.72 -0.21 6.48
CA LEU A 16 20.80 -0.21 5.50
C LEU A 16 22.08 0.23 6.20
N GLU A 17 23.15 -0.52 6.03
CA GLU A 17 24.49 -0.08 6.40
C GLU A 17 25.02 0.96 5.40
N VAL A 18 26.11 1.65 5.75
CA VAL A 18 26.73 2.66 4.88
C VAL A 18 27.13 2.03 3.54
N GLY A 19 26.55 2.53 2.45
CA GLY A 19 26.80 2.04 1.10
C GLY A 19 26.00 0.78 0.70
N GLU A 20 25.15 0.25 1.59
CA GLU A 20 24.31 -0.91 1.28
C GLU A 20 23.16 -0.54 0.34
N THR A 21 22.84 -1.43 -0.61
CA THR A 21 21.65 -1.34 -1.46
C THR A 21 20.79 -2.58 -1.27
N ARG A 22 19.47 -2.40 -1.08
CA ARG A 22 18.51 -3.49 -1.01
C ARG A 22 17.34 -3.27 -1.95
N GLY A 23 16.97 -4.32 -2.68
CA GLY A 23 15.69 -4.37 -3.39
C GLY A 23 14.56 -4.64 -2.40
N VAL A 24 13.48 -3.87 -2.51
CA VAL A 24 12.23 -4.09 -1.77
C VAL A 24 11.13 -4.38 -2.78
N GLN A 25 10.44 -5.50 -2.60
CA GLN A 25 9.35 -5.92 -3.47
C GLN A 25 8.04 -5.99 -2.68
N PHE A 26 6.98 -5.45 -3.28
CA PHE A 26 5.62 -5.58 -2.77
C PHE A 26 4.77 -6.32 -3.80
N THR A 27 3.97 -7.27 -3.33
CA THR A 27 2.91 -7.89 -4.12
C THR A 27 1.58 -7.33 -3.64
N LEU A 28 0.79 -6.81 -4.57
CA LEU A 28 -0.57 -6.34 -4.30
C LEU A 28 -1.57 -7.33 -4.86
N THR A 29 -2.62 -7.63 -4.10
CA THR A 29 -3.76 -8.44 -4.55
C THR A 29 -5.06 -7.66 -4.40
N ALA A 30 -6.14 -8.14 -5.02
CA ALA A 30 -7.47 -7.53 -4.91
C ALA A 30 -7.92 -7.30 -3.45
N ASP A 31 -7.39 -8.06 -2.50
CA ASP A 31 -7.64 -7.86 -1.08
C ASP A 31 -6.97 -6.61 -0.50
N ASP A 32 -5.96 -6.03 -1.13
CA ASP A 32 -5.32 -4.82 -0.62
C ASP A 32 -6.16 -3.57 -0.89
N TRP A 33 -6.84 -3.50 -2.04
CA TRP A 33 -7.66 -2.34 -2.43
C TRP A 33 -9.17 -2.58 -2.45
N GLY A 34 -9.62 -3.84 -2.34
CA GLY A 34 -11.03 -4.17 -2.34
C GLY A 34 -11.80 -3.51 -1.19
N VAL A 35 -13.07 -3.18 -1.46
CA VAL A 35 -14.00 -2.56 -0.51
C VAL A 35 -15.06 -3.56 -0.07
N TYR A 36 -15.54 -3.43 1.16
CA TYR A 36 -16.68 -4.23 1.63
C TYR A 36 -17.99 -3.63 1.13
N HIS A 37 -18.88 -4.48 0.61
CA HIS A 37 -20.21 -4.01 0.25
C HIS A 37 -21.05 -3.68 1.50
N PRO A 38 -21.67 -2.48 1.58
CA PRO A 38 -22.28 -1.96 2.80
C PRO A 38 -23.68 -2.55 3.13
N HIS A 39 -23.99 -3.77 2.71
CA HIS A 39 -25.31 -4.37 2.93
C HIS A 39 -25.38 -5.20 4.21
N ILE A 40 -26.02 -4.67 5.24
CA ILE A 40 -26.34 -5.40 6.48
C ILE A 40 -27.22 -6.62 6.12
N GLY A 41 -26.83 -7.81 6.56
CA GLY A 41 -27.58 -9.06 6.34
C GLY A 41 -27.08 -9.92 5.17
N LYS A 42 -26.15 -9.44 4.33
CA LYS A 42 -25.34 -10.30 3.47
C LYS A 42 -23.98 -10.50 4.16
N ARG A 43 -23.44 -11.72 4.16
CA ARG A 43 -22.08 -12.02 4.67
C ARG A 43 -21.10 -10.97 4.14
N LEU A 44 -20.19 -10.47 4.98
CA LEU A 44 -19.18 -9.48 4.61
C LEU A 44 -18.40 -9.99 3.39
N LYS A 45 -18.71 -9.44 2.22
CA LYS A 45 -18.04 -9.76 0.96
C LYS A 45 -17.19 -8.57 0.57
N LYS A 46 -15.90 -8.84 0.36
CA LYS A 46 -14.97 -7.89 -0.21
C LYS A 46 -14.98 -8.00 -1.73
N THR A 47 -15.03 -6.87 -2.42
CA THR A 47 -15.01 -6.80 -3.87
C THR A 47 -14.00 -5.75 -4.30
N ALA A 48 -13.15 -6.06 -5.27
CA ALA A 48 -12.36 -5.07 -5.98
C ALA A 48 -13.12 -4.65 -7.23
N GLU A 49 -13.29 -3.34 -7.41
CA GLU A 49 -13.89 -2.80 -8.63
C GLU A 49 -12.92 -2.99 -9.81
N ASP A 50 -13.48 -3.26 -10.99
CA ASP A 50 -12.73 -3.30 -12.24
C ASP A 50 -12.60 -1.86 -12.76
N SER A 51 -11.55 -1.18 -12.32
CA SER A 51 -11.28 0.23 -12.62
C SER A 51 -9.77 0.51 -12.67
N GLU A 52 -9.40 1.73 -13.07
CA GLU A 52 -8.00 2.14 -13.13
C GLU A 52 -7.50 2.54 -11.74
N PHE A 53 -6.37 1.97 -11.33
CA PHE A 53 -5.70 2.28 -10.06
C PHE A 53 -4.31 2.85 -10.31
N TRP A 54 -3.91 3.79 -9.44
CA TRP A 54 -2.57 4.36 -9.44
C TRP A 54 -1.78 3.86 -8.24
N VAL A 55 -0.59 3.32 -8.48
CA VAL A 55 0.33 2.88 -7.43
C VAL A 55 1.45 3.91 -7.29
N ALA A 56 1.67 4.36 -6.07
CA ALA A 56 2.79 5.23 -5.72
C ALA A 56 3.67 4.54 -4.68
N ILE A 57 4.99 4.69 -4.81
CA ILE A 57 5.99 4.23 -3.85
C ILE A 57 6.61 5.47 -3.22
N GLU A 58 6.60 5.51 -1.89
CA GLU A 58 7.18 6.60 -1.10
C GLU A 58 8.27 6.03 -0.18
N PRO A 59 9.55 6.30 -0.46
CA PRO A 59 10.62 6.00 0.46
C PRO A 59 10.71 7.11 1.52
N GLU A 60 10.68 6.73 2.80
CA GLU A 60 10.93 7.61 3.93
C GLU A 60 12.12 7.05 4.71
N THR A 61 13.04 7.94 5.14
CA THR A 61 14.21 7.55 5.93
C THR A 61 14.21 8.32 7.24
N ASP A 62 14.26 7.57 8.33
CA ASP A 62 14.51 8.10 9.66
C ASP A 62 16.01 7.97 9.93
N CYS A 63 16.76 9.03 9.59
CA CYS A 63 18.18 9.13 9.91
C CYS A 63 18.31 9.77 11.28
N ASP A 64 18.58 8.98 12.32
CA ASP A 64 19.00 9.52 13.60
C ASP A 64 20.46 9.98 13.47
N VAL A 65 20.65 11.26 13.15
CA VAL A 65 21.97 11.83 12.84
C VAL A 65 22.72 12.29 14.11
N TYR A 66 22.26 11.93 15.31
CA TYR A 66 22.81 12.44 16.58
C TYR A 66 22.92 11.39 17.68
#